data_AF-A0A837HE87-F1
#
_entry.id   AF-A0A837HE87-F1
#
_cell.length_a   1.000
_cell.length_b   1.000
_cell.length_c   1.000
_cell.angle_alpha   90.00
_cell.angle_beta   90.00
_cell.angle_gamma   90.00
#
_symmetry.space_group_name_H-M   'P 1'
#
loop_
_entity.id
_entity.type
_entity.pdbx_description
1 polymer ?
#
loop_
_entity_poly.entity_id
_entity_poly.type
_entity_poly.pdbx_seq_one_letter_code
_entity_poly.pdbx_strand_id
1 'polypeptide(L)'
;MKRKINSGFSLVEILVVITIFAVIGILSTRSVFLTLRGAKKSDSLIRVRENVNNAFSVIERQIRNAEKIDCPSTDTTLSYISLEGVSTSFSCTIGANGYIASGSAKLTSDDISITSCSFACSQATQNVPPIVTISIVAEDNTSTSVEKGTVTTETQITARNY
;
A
#
# COMPACT_ATOMS: atom_id res chain seq x y z
N MET A 1 -69.34 35.57 -8.81
CA MET A 1 -69.44 34.29 -8.08
C MET A 1 -68.12 33.54 -8.28
N LYS A 2 -67.21 33.49 -7.29
CA LYS A 2 -65.91 32.80 -7.40
C LYS A 2 -66.08 31.33 -6.98
N ARG A 3 -65.83 30.41 -7.92
CA ARG A 3 -65.93 28.96 -7.70
C ARG A 3 -64.67 28.48 -6.98
N LYS A 4 -64.79 27.94 -5.76
CA LYS A 4 -63.67 27.26 -5.06
C LYS A 4 -63.38 25.95 -5.79
N ILE A 5 -62.12 25.76 -6.20
CA ILE A 5 -61.62 24.50 -6.74
C ILE A 5 -61.22 23.66 -5.53
N ASN A 6 -61.88 22.51 -5.33
CA ASN A 6 -61.46 21.53 -4.33
C ASN A 6 -60.30 20.73 -4.91
N SER A 7 -59.07 21.18 -4.63
CA SER A 7 -57.84 20.48 -5.00
C SER A 7 -57.46 19.51 -3.88
N GLY A 8 -57.78 18.23 -4.05
CA GLY A 8 -57.36 17.15 -3.16
C GLY A 8 -56.62 16.08 -3.93
N PHE A 9 -55.54 15.55 -3.35
CA PHE A 9 -54.82 14.42 -3.91
C PHE A 9 -55.60 13.12 -3.69
N SER A 10 -55.57 12.21 -4.66
CA SER A 10 -56.14 10.87 -4.48
C SER A 10 -55.24 10.05 -3.55
N LEU A 11 -55.84 9.15 -2.76
CA LEU A 11 -55.08 8.18 -1.95
C LEU A 11 -54.14 7.34 -2.82
N VAL A 12 -54.54 7.01 -4.05
CA VAL A 12 -53.72 6.27 -5.02
C VAL A 12 -52.51 7.10 -5.45
N GLU A 13 -52.69 8.41 -5.63
CA GLU A 13 -51.62 9.33 -6.05
C GLU A 13 -50.55 9.47 -4.95
N ILE A 14 -50.97 9.58 -3.68
CA ILE A 14 -50.06 9.58 -2.54
C ILE A 14 -49.32 8.23 -2.40
N LEU A 15 -50.02 7.10 -2.62
CA LEU A 15 -49.40 5.78 -2.56
C LEU A 15 -48.30 5.63 -3.61
N VAL A 16 -48.58 6.01 -4.86
CA VAL A 16 -47.59 5.97 -5.95
C VAL A 16 -46.37 6.83 -5.61
N VAL A 17 -46.58 8.05 -5.11
CA VAL A 17 -45.49 8.96 -4.74
C VAL A 17 -44.60 8.36 -3.64
N ILE A 18 -45.19 7.79 -2.57
CA ILE A 18 -44.43 7.16 -1.48
C ILE A 18 -43.60 5.97 -2.00
N THR A 19 -44.15 5.15 -2.88
CA THR A 19 -43.41 4.00 -3.45
C THR A 19 -42.21 4.46 -4.28
N ILE A 20 -42.37 5.51 -5.08
CA ILE A 20 -41.27 6.09 -5.87
C ILE A 20 -40.19 6.65 -4.95
N PHE A 21 -40.57 7.42 -3.91
CA PHE A 21 -39.60 7.95 -2.95
C PHE A 21 -38.88 6.87 -2.17
N ALA A 22 -39.57 5.79 -1.78
CA ALA A 22 -38.93 4.67 -1.10
C ALA A 22 -37.85 4.00 -1.98
N VAL A 23 -38.15 3.77 -3.26
CA VAL A 23 -37.19 3.20 -4.22
C VAL A 23 -35.99 4.12 -4.41
N ILE A 24 -36.22 5.42 -4.65
CA ILE A 24 -35.13 6.40 -4.82
C ILE A 24 -34.29 6.52 -3.55
N GLY A 25 -34.91 6.49 -2.37
CA GLY A 25 -34.21 6.53 -1.09
C GLY A 25 -33.25 5.36 -0.93
N ILE A 26 -33.71 4.14 -1.20
CA ILE A 26 -32.87 2.93 -1.13
C ILE A 26 -31.70 3.01 -2.11
N LEU A 27 -31.93 3.44 -3.35
CA LEU A 27 -30.87 3.58 -4.35
C LEU A 27 -29.83 4.62 -3.91
N SER A 28 -30.27 5.76 -3.37
CA SER A 28 -29.38 6.84 -2.92
C SER A 28 -28.49 6.39 -1.77
N THR A 29 -29.05 5.73 -0.76
CA THR A 29 -28.28 5.23 0.38
C THR A 29 -27.24 4.18 -0.05
N ARG A 30 -27.61 3.27 -0.97
CA ARG A 30 -26.67 2.28 -1.52
C ARG A 30 -25.49 2.95 -2.23
N SER A 31 -25.75 3.98 -3.04
CA SER A 31 -24.69 4.72 -3.73
C SER A 31 -23.70 5.34 -2.75
N VAL A 32 -24.17 5.94 -1.65
CA VAL A 32 -23.29 6.53 -0.63
C VAL A 32 -22.40 5.48 0.04
N PHE A 33 -22.96 4.31 0.41
CA PHE A 33 -22.18 3.24 1.03
C PHE A 33 -21.11 2.66 0.10
N LEU A 34 -21.42 2.52 -1.20
CA LEU A 34 -20.44 2.07 -2.19
C LEU A 34 -19.29 3.08 -2.34
N THR A 35 -19.60 4.37 -2.37
CA THR A 35 -18.58 5.43 -2.43
C THR A 35 -17.71 5.44 -1.18
N LEU A 36 -18.29 5.32 0.01
CA LEU A 36 -17.54 5.26 1.27
C LEU A 36 -16.59 4.05 1.32
N ARG A 37 -17.06 2.87 0.88
CA ARG A 37 -16.21 1.68 0.80
C ARG A 37 -15.08 1.86 -0.22
N GLY A 38 -15.37 2.50 -1.35
CA GLY A 38 -14.36 2.86 -2.35
C GLY A 38 -13.30 3.81 -1.78
N ALA A 39 -13.71 4.84 -1.05
CA ALA A 39 -12.82 5.80 -0.40
C ALA A 39 -11.90 5.09 0.61
N LYS A 40 -12.45 4.25 1.49
CA LYS A 40 -11.66 3.49 2.47
C LYS A 40 -10.61 2.58 1.82
N LYS A 41 -10.99 1.88 0.74
CA LYS A 41 -10.05 1.06 -0.02
C LYS A 41 -8.94 1.91 -0.65
N SER A 42 -9.28 3.08 -1.18
CA SER A 42 -8.31 4.03 -1.71
C SER A 42 -7.33 4.49 -0.63
N ASP A 43 -7.84 4.90 0.54
CA ASP A 43 -7.01 5.34 1.67
C ASP A 43 -6.08 4.22 2.16
N SER A 44 -6.59 2.98 2.21
CA SER A 44 -5.81 1.78 2.52
C SER A 44 -4.64 1.60 1.54
N LEU A 45 -4.90 1.69 0.24
CA LEU A 45 -3.86 1.60 -0.79
C LEU A 45 -2.83 2.73 -0.69
N ILE A 46 -3.26 3.95 -0.37
CA ILE A 46 -2.38 5.09 -0.17
C ILE A 46 -1.45 4.85 1.02
N ARG A 47 -1.99 4.44 2.19
CA ARG A 47 -1.19 4.13 3.38
C ARG A 47 -0.14 3.06 3.12
N VAL A 48 -0.53 1.95 2.47
CA VAL A 48 0.40 0.87 2.15
C VAL A 48 1.51 1.37 1.22
N ARG A 49 1.15 2.11 0.17
CA ARG A 49 2.12 2.67 -0.78
C ARG A 49 3.08 3.66 -0.12
N GLU A 50 2.58 4.53 0.75
CA GLU A 50 3.40 5.51 1.46
C GLU A 50 4.43 4.85 2.38
N ASN A 51 4.01 3.83 3.14
CA ASN A 51 4.91 3.05 4.00
C ASN A 51 6.00 2.33 3.18
N VAL A 52 5.61 1.67 2.08
CA VAL A 52 6.58 0.98 1.20
C VAL A 52 7.54 1.99 0.56
N ASN A 53 7.04 3.13 0.09
CA ASN A 53 7.87 4.17 -0.53
C ASN A 53 8.83 4.80 0.47
N ASN A 54 8.42 4.98 1.73
CA ASN A 54 9.32 5.46 2.78
C ASN A 54 10.47 4.46 2.98
N ALA A 55 10.16 3.17 3.17
CA ALA A 55 11.17 2.14 3.30
C ALA A 55 12.11 2.08 2.08
N PHE A 56 11.56 2.16 0.85
CA PHE A 56 12.35 2.21 -0.38
C PHE A 56 13.27 3.43 -0.45
N SER A 57 12.82 4.61 -0.04
CA SER A 57 13.66 5.82 -0.03
C SER A 57 14.86 5.67 0.89
N VAL A 58 14.69 4.98 2.02
CA VAL A 58 15.78 4.68 2.95
C VAL A 58 16.72 3.65 2.33
N ILE A 59 16.19 2.54 1.80
CA ILE A 59 16.99 1.49 1.18
C ILE A 59 17.78 2.02 0.00
N GLU A 60 17.15 2.76 -0.92
CA GLU A 60 17.81 3.35 -2.07
C GLU A 60 18.96 4.27 -1.66
N ARG A 61 18.74 5.14 -0.66
CA ARG A 61 19.79 6.04 -0.17
C ARG A 61 20.96 5.26 0.41
N GLN A 62 20.72 4.20 1.17
CA GLN A 62 21.80 3.43 1.79
C GLN A 62 22.54 2.54 0.78
N ILE A 63 21.83 1.90 -0.15
CA ILE A 63 22.43 1.06 -1.20
C ILE A 63 23.26 1.91 -2.16
N ARG A 64 22.74 3.07 -2.62
CA ARG A 64 23.48 3.96 -3.52
C ARG A 64 24.78 4.46 -2.90
N ASN A 65 24.77 4.68 -1.58
CA ASN A 65 25.92 5.17 -0.82
C ASN A 65 26.74 4.04 -0.18
N ALA A 66 26.38 2.77 -0.32
CA ALA A 66 27.15 1.68 0.28
C ALA A 66 28.60 1.72 -0.24
N GLU A 67 29.57 1.41 0.62
CA GLU A 67 30.97 1.26 0.21
C GLU A 67 31.12 -0.03 -0.60
N LYS A 68 30.48 -1.10 -0.12
CA LYS A 68 30.47 -2.41 -0.76
C LYS A 68 29.14 -3.11 -0.49
N ILE A 69 28.63 -3.81 -1.49
CA ILE A 69 27.47 -4.70 -1.34
C ILE A 69 27.96 -6.13 -1.43
N ASP A 70 27.54 -6.95 -0.46
CA ASP A 70 27.80 -8.37 -0.52
C ASP A 70 26.66 -9.04 -1.30
N CYS A 71 26.96 -9.55 -2.49
CA CYS A 71 25.96 -10.19 -3.36
C CYS A 71 25.65 -11.70 -3.13
N PRO A 72 25.97 -12.37 -2.01
CA PRO A 72 25.33 -13.65 -1.65
C PRO A 72 24.05 -13.36 -0.84
N SER A 73 23.09 -12.64 -1.42
CA SER A 73 21.83 -12.34 -0.74
C SER A 73 20.91 -13.56 -0.75
N THR A 74 20.47 -14.00 0.43
CA THR A 74 19.24 -14.81 0.52
C THR A 74 18.04 -13.93 0.17
N ASP A 75 16.97 -14.50 -0.38
CA ASP A 75 15.82 -13.72 -0.88
C ASP A 75 15.30 -12.67 0.13
N THR A 76 15.38 -12.92 1.44
CA THR A 76 14.82 -12.02 2.46
C THR A 76 15.83 -11.10 3.15
N THR A 77 17.14 -11.20 2.86
CA THR A 77 18.16 -10.35 3.50
C THR A 77 19.24 -9.90 2.53
N LEU A 78 19.70 -8.66 2.71
CA LEU A 78 20.78 -8.07 1.91
C LEU A 78 21.80 -7.43 2.83
N SER A 79 23.04 -7.91 2.79
CA SER A 79 24.15 -7.39 3.58
C SER A 79 24.97 -6.39 2.78
N TYR A 80 25.37 -5.29 3.42
CA TYR A 80 26.21 -4.25 2.82
C TYR A 80 27.09 -3.57 3.87
N ILE A 81 28.13 -2.89 3.40
CA ILE A 81 29.03 -2.08 4.21
C ILE A 81 28.68 -0.61 3.95
N SER A 82 28.38 0.14 5.00
CA SER A 82 28.12 1.58 4.90
C SER A 82 29.39 2.36 4.57
N LEU A 83 29.28 3.65 4.22
CA LEU A 83 30.46 4.54 4.03
C LEU A 83 31.34 4.65 5.28
N GLU A 84 30.81 4.31 6.45
CA GLU A 84 31.51 4.37 7.72
C GLU A 84 32.26 3.06 8.02
N GLY A 85 32.28 2.10 7.08
CA GLY A 85 32.90 0.78 7.24
C GLY A 85 32.10 -0.16 8.14
N VAL A 86 30.86 0.19 8.51
CA VAL A 86 30.02 -0.65 9.39
C VAL A 86 29.23 -1.64 8.54
N SER A 87 29.35 -2.93 8.88
CA SER A 87 28.53 -3.97 8.26
C SER A 87 27.10 -3.90 8.80
N THR A 88 26.15 -3.74 7.89
CA THR A 88 24.71 -3.66 8.17
C THR A 88 23.93 -4.48 7.16
N SER A 89 22.67 -4.78 7.46
CA SER A 89 21.83 -5.55 6.54
C SER A 89 20.40 -5.04 6.51
N PHE A 90 19.75 -5.20 5.36
CA PHE A 90 18.31 -5.16 5.25
C PHE A 90 17.75 -6.54 5.51
N SER A 91 16.66 -6.59 6.27
CA SER A 91 15.91 -7.82 6.52
C SER A 91 14.43 -7.62 6.26
N CYS A 92 13.81 -8.66 5.73
CA CYS A 92 12.39 -8.71 5.48
C CYS A 92 11.77 -9.87 6.25
N THR A 93 10.87 -9.54 7.16
CA THR A 93 10.04 -10.53 7.84
C THR A 93 8.72 -10.62 7.09
N ILE A 94 8.30 -11.82 6.73
CA ILE A 94 7.06 -12.07 5.99
C ILE A 94 6.02 -12.66 6.95
N GLY A 95 4.77 -12.23 6.84
CA GLY A 95 3.65 -12.79 7.59
C GLY A 95 2.69 -11.73 8.12
N ALA A 96 1.84 -12.12 9.09
CA ALA A 96 0.82 -11.23 9.66
C ALA A 96 1.39 -9.95 10.28
N ASN A 97 2.60 -10.03 10.83
CA ASN A 97 3.36 -8.90 11.35
C ASN A 97 4.62 -8.64 10.51
N GLY A 98 4.56 -8.91 9.20
CA GLY A 98 5.71 -8.76 8.33
C GLY A 98 6.18 -7.30 8.24
N TYR A 99 7.49 -7.08 8.25
CA TYR A 99 8.09 -5.74 8.21
C TYR A 99 9.43 -5.76 7.50
N ILE A 100 9.88 -4.57 7.10
CA ILE A 100 11.24 -4.34 6.58
C ILE A 100 12.04 -3.65 7.68
N ALA A 101 13.27 -4.09 7.90
CA ALA A 101 14.19 -3.47 8.84
C ALA A 101 15.57 -3.23 8.23
N SER A 102 16.23 -2.18 8.71
CA SER A 102 17.65 -1.87 8.47
C SER A 102 18.40 -2.12 9.77
N GLY A 103 19.16 -3.21 9.84
CA GLY A 103 19.71 -3.72 11.09
C GLY A 103 18.59 -3.98 12.10
N SER A 104 18.63 -3.27 13.23
CA SER A 104 17.63 -3.41 14.30
C SER A 104 16.45 -2.42 14.19
N ALA A 105 16.46 -1.50 13.21
CA ALA A 105 15.44 -0.46 13.08
C ALA A 105 14.38 -0.85 12.03
N LYS A 106 13.12 -0.91 12.45
CA LYS A 106 11.98 -1.15 11.57
C LYS A 106 11.71 0.09 10.70
N LEU A 107 11.52 -0.13 9.39
CA LEU A 107 11.29 0.92 8.39
C LEU A 107 9.81 1.09 8.01
N THR A 108 8.97 0.11 8.32
CA THR A 108 7.53 0.12 8.02
C THR A 108 6.71 0.34 9.28
N SER A 109 5.48 0.89 9.19
CA SER A 109 4.55 0.93 10.33
C SER A 109 4.00 -0.48 10.68
N ASP A 110 3.36 -0.60 11.84
CA ASP A 110 2.52 -1.76 12.21
C ASP A 110 1.17 -1.78 11.47
N ASP A 111 0.81 -0.66 10.83
CA ASP A 111 -0.41 -0.54 10.03
C ASP A 111 -0.36 -1.34 8.72
N ILE A 112 0.81 -1.86 8.35
CA ILE A 112 1.00 -2.67 7.15
C ILE A 112 1.73 -3.98 7.49
N SER A 113 1.46 -5.01 6.70
CA SER A 113 2.18 -6.28 6.78
C SER A 113 2.81 -6.62 5.43
N ILE A 114 4.05 -7.11 5.47
CA ILE A 114 4.74 -7.60 4.28
C ILE A 114 4.38 -9.07 4.06
N THR A 115 3.81 -9.38 2.90
CA THR A 115 3.35 -10.73 2.52
C THR A 115 4.30 -11.44 1.56
N SER A 116 5.10 -10.70 0.82
CA SER A 116 6.19 -11.23 -0.01
C SER A 116 7.31 -10.21 -0.08
N CYS A 117 8.54 -10.69 -0.11
CA CYS A 117 9.71 -9.84 -0.15
C CYS A 117 10.90 -10.60 -0.74
N SER A 118 11.56 -9.98 -1.72
CA SER A 118 12.77 -10.55 -2.32
C SER A 118 13.81 -9.47 -2.61
N PHE A 119 15.06 -9.72 -2.24
CA PHE A 119 16.25 -8.99 -2.62
C PHE A 119 17.05 -9.85 -3.60
N ALA A 120 17.27 -9.33 -4.80
CA ALA A 120 18.14 -9.96 -5.79
C ALA A 120 19.33 -9.04 -6.05
N CYS A 121 20.54 -9.55 -5.82
CA CYS A 121 21.79 -8.84 -6.10
C CYS A 121 22.46 -9.47 -7.33
N SER A 122 22.78 -8.65 -8.33
CA SER A 122 23.57 -9.08 -9.48
C SER A 122 24.80 -8.20 -9.64
N GLN A 123 25.98 -8.82 -9.65
CA GLN A 123 27.25 -8.16 -9.95
C GLN A 123 28.02 -9.02 -10.94
N ALA A 124 28.27 -8.50 -12.15
CA ALA A 124 28.94 -9.25 -13.20
C ALA A 124 30.44 -9.48 -12.89
N THR A 125 31.13 -8.47 -12.35
CA THR A 125 32.54 -8.51 -11.93
C THR A 125 32.76 -7.48 -10.81
N GLN A 126 33.87 -7.57 -10.07
CA GLN A 126 34.20 -6.60 -8.99
C GLN A 126 34.30 -5.14 -9.48
N ASN A 127 34.58 -4.90 -10.77
CA ASN A 127 34.73 -3.56 -11.34
C ASN A 127 33.43 -3.01 -11.98
N VAL A 128 32.31 -3.72 -11.84
CA VAL A 128 31.00 -3.27 -12.32
C VAL A 128 30.12 -2.97 -11.10
N PRO A 129 29.39 -1.84 -11.08
CA PRO A 129 28.53 -1.50 -9.96
C PRO A 129 27.46 -2.60 -9.76
N PRO A 130 27.29 -3.11 -8.53
CA PRO A 130 26.25 -4.08 -8.24
C PRO A 130 24.86 -3.45 -8.44
N ILE A 131 23.94 -4.27 -8.95
CA ILE A 131 22.55 -3.91 -9.15
C ILE A 131 21.71 -4.74 -8.18
N VAL A 132 20.93 -4.05 -7.35
CA VAL A 132 20.01 -4.65 -6.39
C VAL A 132 18.58 -4.43 -6.87
N THR A 133 17.86 -5.51 -7.10
CA THR A 133 16.42 -5.50 -7.36
C THR A 133 15.67 -5.89 -6.09
N ILE A 134 14.66 -5.13 -5.74
CA ILE A 134 13.83 -5.34 -4.55
C ILE A 134 12.39 -5.46 -5.00
N SER A 135 11.73 -6.56 -4.66
CA SER A 135 10.30 -6.77 -4.91
C SER A 135 9.58 -7.01 -3.60
N ILE A 136 8.51 -6.23 -3.38
CA ILE A 136 7.74 -6.27 -2.13
C ILE A 136 6.26 -6.32 -2.45
N VAL A 137 5.56 -7.20 -1.73
CA VAL A 137 4.11 -7.18 -1.62
C VAL A 137 3.75 -6.86 -0.19
N ALA A 138 2.99 -5.79 -0.02
CA ALA A 138 2.51 -5.33 1.27
C ALA A 138 0.99 -5.18 1.26
N GLU A 139 0.38 -5.35 2.41
CA GLU A 139 -1.06 -5.20 2.61
C GLU A 139 -1.36 -4.39 3.87
N ASP A 140 -2.54 -3.75 3.91
CA ASP A 140 -2.99 -2.99 5.07
C ASP A 140 -3.43 -3.93 6.20
N ASN A 141 -2.90 -3.75 7.41
CA ASN A 141 -3.23 -4.57 8.57
C ASN A 141 -4.41 -4.00 9.39
N THR A 142 -4.87 -2.79 9.07
CA THR A 142 -5.91 -2.07 9.83
C THR A 142 -7.31 -2.18 9.24
N SER A 143 -7.40 -2.44 7.92
CA SER A 143 -8.67 -2.50 7.20
C SER A 143 -9.27 -3.91 7.19
N THR A 144 -10.60 -3.99 7.08
CA THR A 144 -11.30 -5.26 6.87
C THR A 144 -10.92 -5.86 5.51
N SER A 145 -10.98 -7.19 5.36
CA SER A 145 -10.54 -7.89 4.13
C SER A 145 -11.17 -7.36 2.84
N VAL A 146 -12.38 -6.80 2.91
CA VAL A 146 -13.11 -6.23 1.77
C VAL A 146 -12.68 -4.81 1.37
N GLU A 147 -11.97 -4.12 2.26
CA GLU A 147 -11.42 -2.77 2.11
C GLU A 147 -9.88 -2.78 2.08
N LYS A 148 -9.26 -3.95 2.33
CA LYS A 148 -7.82 -4.16 2.37
C LYS A 148 -7.17 -3.80 1.04
N GLY A 149 -6.26 -2.84 1.07
CA GLY A 149 -5.36 -2.51 -0.01
C GLY A 149 -4.16 -3.45 0.00
N THR A 150 -3.81 -3.97 -1.17
CA THR A 150 -2.55 -4.70 -1.40
C THR A 150 -1.77 -3.97 -2.48
N VAL A 151 -0.49 -3.77 -2.25
CA VAL A 151 0.41 -3.07 -3.18
C VAL A 151 1.60 -3.98 -3.46
N THR A 152 1.90 -4.16 -4.74
CA THR A 152 3.12 -4.79 -5.24
C THR A 152 4.00 -3.70 -5.83
N THR A 153 5.24 -3.61 -5.36
CA THR A 153 6.22 -2.64 -5.89
C THR A 153 7.55 -3.33 -6.12
N GLU A 154 8.16 -3.03 -7.25
CA GLU A 154 9.50 -3.48 -7.60
C GLU A 154 10.37 -2.26 -7.91
N THR A 155 11.62 -2.26 -7.44
CA THR A 155 12.61 -1.22 -7.74
C THR A 155 13.97 -1.83 -7.99
N GLN A 156 14.76 -1.16 -8.82
CA GLN A 156 16.12 -1.54 -9.15
C GLN A 156 17.07 -0.39 -8.82
N ILE A 157 18.09 -0.68 -8.04
CA ILE A 157 19.03 0.30 -7.50
C ILE A 157 20.45 -0.10 -7.90
N THR A 158 21.17 0.81 -8.53
CA THR A 158 22.59 0.64 -8.86
C THR A 158 23.43 1.36 -7.82
N ALA A 159 24.39 0.65 -7.22
CA ALA A 159 25.34 1.25 -6.28
C ALA A 159 26.30 2.22 -6.99
N ARG A 160 26.76 3.27 -6.29
CA ARG A 160 27.73 4.23 -6.84
C ARG A 160 29.17 3.85 -6.54
N ASN A 161 29.42 3.22 -5.39
CA ASN A 161 30.74 2.72 -5.01
C ASN A 161 30.75 1.20 -5.14
N TYR A 162 31.89 0.64 -5.56
CA TYR A 162 32.09 -0.79 -5.78
C TYR A 162 33.57 -1.14 -5.73
#